data_AF-A0A251RP58-F1
#
_entry.id   AF-A0A251RP58-F1
#
_cell.length_a   1.000
_cell.length_b   1.000
_cell.length_c   1.000
_cell.angle_alpha   90.00
_cell.angle_beta   90.00
_cell.angle_gamma   90.00
#
_symmetry.space_group_name_H-M   'P 1'
#
loop_
_entity.id
_entity.type
_entity.pdbx_description
1 polymer ?
#
loop_
_entity_poly.entity_id
_entity_poly.type
_entity_poly.pdbx_seq_one_letter_code
_entity_poly.pdbx_strand_id
1 'polypeptide(L)'
;MMRAAGLGVVVVYARVGEVGDTRALTVDTLIVGPAPTKAPIIEHQKKIGVWAVKLPSVDTSVVRRTLATLAHNPTGLQGINETPQQLQNRLDFWSTIKPAHFGMKIASKHLSDIFGFITVGFFIGTLSKFSLGRWLLLKFPEVFSLGWFRKGGPTEEEIAASSFKMWFVGRGFSRRIDREDVKPDVEIITRLKGPEFGYVSTSIILIQCALIVLKQRKDLPKGGIYTPGIVFGPTDLQERLQENGISFETVSKNVVK
;
A
#
# COMPACT_ATOMS: atom_id res chain seq x y z
N MET A 1 12.24 -20.68 15.42
CA MET A 1 12.27 -19.32 14.81
C MET A 1 10.96 -19.11 14.08
N MET A 2 10.21 -18.07 14.43
CA MET A 2 8.83 -17.89 13.97
C MET A 2 8.83 -17.84 12.44
N ARG A 3 8.15 -18.82 11.80
CA ARG A 3 7.83 -18.77 10.38
C ARG A 3 7.01 -17.50 10.20
N ALA A 4 7.61 -16.42 9.69
CA ALA A 4 6.98 -15.12 9.51
C ALA A 4 5.92 -15.23 8.40
N ALA A 5 4.78 -15.84 8.73
CA ALA A 5 3.63 -15.93 7.87
C ALA A 5 2.85 -14.60 7.95
N GLY A 6 3.16 -13.70 7.02
CA GLY A 6 2.23 -12.69 6.52
C GLY A 6 2.09 -11.44 7.38
N LEU A 7 2.96 -10.47 7.14
CA LEU A 7 2.80 -9.11 7.64
C LEU A 7 2.16 -8.23 6.55
N GLY A 8 0.89 -7.86 6.72
CA GLY A 8 0.30 -6.72 6.00
C GLY A 8 -1.19 -6.86 5.68
N VAL A 9 -2.04 -6.08 6.34
CA VAL A 9 -3.40 -5.79 5.85
C VAL A 9 -3.45 -4.31 5.49
N VAL A 10 -3.47 -4.02 4.20
CA VAL A 10 -3.73 -2.69 3.67
C VAL A 10 -5.25 -2.52 3.58
N VAL A 11 -5.79 -1.48 4.19
CA VAL A 11 -7.22 -1.17 4.10
C VAL A 11 -7.38 0.10 3.29
N VAL A 12 -7.95 -0.03 2.10
CA VAL A 12 -8.20 1.06 1.16
C VAL A 12 -9.68 1.39 1.19
N TYR A 13 -10.03 2.62 1.56
CA TYR A 13 -11.41 3.10 1.51
C TYR A 13 -11.55 3.99 0.27
N ALA A 14 -12.39 3.66 -0.70
CA ALA A 14 -12.46 4.41 -1.95
C ALA A 14 -13.85 5.02 -2.18
N ARG A 15 -13.94 6.34 -2.47
CA ARG A 15 -14.97 6.97 -3.31
C ARG A 15 -14.77 8.47 -3.65
N VAL A 16 -15.30 8.90 -4.80
CA VAL A 16 -15.45 10.27 -5.36
C VAL A 16 -16.91 10.74 -5.42
N GLY A 17 -17.13 12.06 -5.30
CA GLY A 17 -18.24 12.81 -5.92
C GLY A 17 -17.71 13.71 -7.05
N GLU A 18 -18.47 13.91 -8.13
CA GLU A 18 -18.09 14.82 -9.22
C GLU A 18 -18.25 16.28 -8.77
N VAL A 19 -17.25 17.13 -9.05
CA VAL A 19 -17.38 18.58 -8.93
C VAL A 19 -16.69 19.26 -10.13
N GLY A 20 -17.41 20.21 -10.74
CA GLY A 20 -16.93 21.07 -11.80
C GLY A 20 -15.95 22.14 -11.31
N ASP A 21 -15.12 22.61 -12.23
CA ASP A 21 -14.06 23.62 -12.12
C ASP A 21 -12.96 23.32 -11.08
N THR A 22 -11.82 22.82 -11.59
CA THR A 22 -10.73 22.16 -10.85
C THR A 22 -9.67 23.09 -10.27
N ARG A 23 -9.92 24.39 -10.10
CA ARG A 23 -8.85 25.36 -9.79
C ARG A 23 -8.44 25.51 -8.32
N ALA A 24 -9.03 24.78 -7.37
CA ALA A 24 -8.64 24.93 -5.94
C ALA A 24 -8.93 23.72 -5.02
N LEU A 25 -9.02 22.48 -5.53
CA LEU A 25 -9.42 21.32 -4.71
C LEU A 25 -8.23 20.62 -4.06
N THR A 26 -8.29 20.41 -2.73
CA THR A 26 -7.36 19.53 -2.02
C THR A 26 -7.78 18.06 -2.21
N VAL A 27 -6.87 17.09 -2.07
CA VAL A 27 -7.21 15.65 -2.18
C VAL A 27 -8.36 15.26 -1.27
N ASP A 28 -8.39 15.82 -0.06
CA ASP A 28 -9.42 15.54 0.93
C ASP A 28 -10.79 16.08 0.49
N THR A 29 -10.85 17.13 -0.33
CA THR A 29 -12.11 17.62 -0.93
C THR A 29 -12.61 16.78 -2.12
N LEU A 30 -11.77 15.90 -2.66
CA LEU A 30 -12.10 15.06 -3.83
C LEU A 30 -12.57 13.65 -3.43
N ILE A 31 -12.26 13.22 -2.20
CA ILE A 31 -12.68 11.92 -1.69
C ILE A 31 -13.97 12.14 -0.88
N VAL A 32 -15.08 11.63 -1.40
CA VAL A 32 -16.39 11.78 -0.77
C VAL A 32 -16.66 10.59 0.15
N GLY A 33 -17.13 10.88 1.36
CA GLY A 33 -17.46 9.90 2.38
C GLY A 33 -16.56 10.00 3.60
N PRO A 34 -16.89 9.27 4.68
CA PRO A 34 -16.18 9.44 5.94
C PRO A 34 -14.74 8.91 5.82
N ALA A 35 -13.78 9.79 6.12
CA ALA A 35 -12.40 9.35 6.31
C ALA A 35 -12.33 8.29 7.43
N PRO A 36 -11.37 7.35 7.40
CA PRO A 36 -11.29 6.26 8.37
C PRO A 36 -10.93 6.69 9.81
N THR A 37 -11.08 7.95 10.18
CA THR A 37 -10.66 8.55 11.45
C THR A 37 -11.26 7.86 12.68
N LYS A 38 -12.34 7.08 12.52
CA LYS A 38 -12.96 6.25 13.58
C LYS A 38 -12.56 4.77 13.56
N ALA A 39 -11.62 4.35 12.70
CA ALA A 39 -11.21 2.96 12.65
C ALA A 39 -10.48 2.56 13.95
N PRO A 40 -10.88 1.45 14.61
CA PRO A 40 -10.25 1.02 15.84
C PRO A 40 -8.75 0.72 15.64
N ILE A 41 -7.96 1.03 16.66
CA ILE A 41 -6.50 0.85 16.66
C ILE A 41 -6.15 -0.62 16.41
N ILE A 42 -6.86 -1.53 17.09
CA ILE A 42 -6.79 -2.97 16.93
C ILE A 42 -8.15 -3.46 16.45
N GLU A 43 -8.18 -4.33 15.44
CA GLU A 43 -9.42 -4.94 14.95
C GLU A 43 -9.20 -6.39 14.54
N HIS A 44 -10.25 -7.21 14.65
CA HIS A 44 -10.26 -8.55 14.10
C HIS A 44 -10.92 -8.56 12.71
N GLN A 45 -10.14 -8.84 11.67
CA GLN A 45 -10.61 -8.98 10.30
C GLN A 45 -11.18 -10.38 10.09
N LYS A 46 -12.43 -10.61 10.52
CA LYS A 46 -13.09 -11.93 10.52
C LYS A 46 -13.03 -12.66 9.16
N LYS A 47 -13.22 -11.95 8.04
CA LYS A 47 -13.19 -12.55 6.68
C LYS A 47 -11.81 -13.03 6.26
N ILE A 48 -10.75 -12.44 6.80
CA ILE A 48 -9.36 -12.80 6.51
C ILE A 48 -8.81 -13.75 7.58
N GLY A 49 -9.38 -13.73 8.80
CA GLY A 49 -8.96 -14.54 9.93
C GLY A 49 -7.68 -14.02 10.60
N VAL A 50 -7.51 -12.69 10.66
CA VAL A 50 -6.33 -12.05 11.26
C VAL A 50 -6.72 -10.89 12.17
N TRP A 51 -5.92 -10.68 13.21
CA TRP A 51 -5.90 -9.45 13.97
C TRP A 51 -5.04 -8.42 13.26
N ALA A 52 -5.46 -7.17 13.27
CA ALA A 52 -4.75 -6.07 12.62
C ALA A 52 -4.62 -4.89 13.59
N VAL A 53 -3.44 -4.27 13.62
CA VAL A 53 -3.18 -3.02 14.35
C VAL A 53 -2.71 -1.93 13.41
N LYS A 54 -3.19 -0.71 13.62
CA LYS A 54 -2.74 0.46 12.83
C LYS A 54 -1.23 0.64 13.01
N LEU A 55 -0.50 0.70 11.91
CA LEU A 55 0.93 0.93 11.92
C LEU A 55 1.19 2.45 11.72
N PRO A 56 1.58 3.19 12.77
CA PRO A 56 1.68 4.66 12.70
C PRO A 56 2.85 5.14 11.84
N SER A 57 3.85 4.31 11.58
CA SER A 57 5.03 4.64 10.78
C SER A 57 4.82 4.57 9.27
N VAL A 58 3.65 4.11 8.80
CA VAL A 58 3.42 3.96 7.36
C VAL A 58 3.17 5.31 6.73
N ASP A 59 3.98 5.63 5.72
CA ASP A 59 3.84 6.86 4.98
C ASP A 59 2.66 6.81 4.00
N THR A 60 1.47 7.09 4.52
CA THR A 60 0.27 7.27 3.70
C THR A 60 0.37 8.49 2.76
N SER A 61 1.34 9.38 2.96
CA SER A 61 1.53 10.56 2.12
C SER A 61 1.94 10.17 0.69
N VAL A 62 2.59 9.03 0.48
CA VAL A 62 2.95 8.55 -0.86
C VAL A 62 1.69 8.27 -1.69
N VAL A 63 0.71 7.55 -1.13
CA VAL A 63 -0.56 7.27 -1.83
C VAL A 63 -1.37 8.55 -2.00
N ARG A 64 -1.41 9.41 -0.98
CA ARG A 64 -2.08 10.71 -1.08
C ARG A 64 -1.48 11.59 -2.19
N ARG A 65 -0.14 11.62 -2.32
CA ARG A 65 0.56 12.34 -3.39
C ARG A 65 0.21 11.77 -4.76
N THR A 66 0.17 10.45 -4.92
CA THR A 66 -0.30 9.82 -6.18
C THR A 66 -1.70 10.32 -6.55
N LEU A 67 -2.64 10.27 -5.60
CA LEU A 67 -4.02 10.69 -5.83
C LEU A 67 -4.14 12.22 -6.04
N ALA A 68 -3.31 13.02 -5.38
CA ALA A 68 -3.19 14.45 -5.62
C ALA A 68 -2.75 14.74 -7.05
N THR A 69 -1.71 14.06 -7.51
CA THR A 69 -1.21 14.27 -8.87
C THR A 69 -2.26 13.86 -9.90
N LEU A 70 -2.97 12.75 -9.67
CA LEU A 70 -4.08 12.31 -10.53
C LEU A 70 -5.25 13.30 -10.54
N ALA A 71 -5.57 13.90 -9.40
CA ALA A 71 -6.61 14.92 -9.32
C ALA A 71 -6.33 16.15 -10.19
N HIS A 72 -5.07 16.62 -10.18
CA HIS A 72 -4.65 17.75 -11.02
C HIS A 72 -4.44 17.35 -12.48
N ASN A 73 -4.23 16.06 -12.75
CA ASN A 73 -4.01 15.50 -14.08
C ASN A 73 -4.93 14.29 -14.30
N PRO A 74 -6.23 14.50 -14.59
CA PRO A 74 -7.22 13.41 -14.63
C PRO A 74 -6.92 12.32 -15.67
N THR A 75 -6.13 12.65 -16.69
CA THR A 75 -5.66 11.74 -17.73
C THR A 75 -4.33 11.06 -17.38
N GLY A 76 -3.78 11.31 -16.19
CA GLY A 76 -2.43 10.92 -15.80
C GLY A 76 -1.35 11.85 -16.35
N LEU A 77 -0.10 11.51 -16.09
CA LEU A 77 1.05 12.27 -16.58
C LEU A 77 1.40 11.85 -18.00
N GLN A 78 1.52 12.81 -18.91
CA GLN A 78 1.88 12.57 -20.30
C GLN A 78 3.35 12.15 -20.43
N GLY A 79 3.59 11.11 -21.24
CA GLY A 79 4.92 10.70 -21.69
C GLY A 79 5.62 11.74 -22.59
N ILE A 80 6.93 11.57 -22.80
CA ILE A 80 7.72 12.43 -23.69
C ILE A 80 7.22 12.36 -25.14
N ASN A 81 6.94 11.16 -25.62
CA ASN A 81 6.56 10.90 -27.01
C ASN A 81 5.76 9.59 -27.09
N GLU A 82 4.50 9.67 -26.65
CA GLU A 82 3.56 8.55 -26.67
C GLU A 82 3.08 8.26 -28.10
N THR A 83 3.05 6.98 -28.45
CA THR A 83 2.27 6.52 -29.60
C THR A 83 0.77 6.64 -29.31
N PRO A 84 -0.11 6.66 -30.34
CA PRO A 84 -1.56 6.68 -30.13
C PRO A 84 -2.07 5.54 -29.25
N GLN A 85 -1.47 4.35 -29.36
CA GLN A 85 -1.78 3.19 -28.53
C GLN A 85 -1.46 3.45 -27.04
N GLN A 86 -0.29 4.00 -26.75
CA GLN A 86 0.15 4.28 -25.38
C GLN A 86 -0.67 5.40 -24.73
N LEU A 87 -1.01 6.43 -25.52
CA LEU A 87 -1.94 7.46 -25.10
C LEU A 87 -3.28 6.85 -24.69
N GLN A 88 -3.86 6.00 -25.55
CA GLN A 88 -5.14 5.35 -25.26
C GLN A 88 -5.06 4.48 -24.00
N ASN A 89 -4.03 3.64 -23.89
CA ASN A 89 -3.80 2.80 -22.70
C ASN A 89 -3.73 3.63 -21.41
N ARG A 90 -3.03 4.78 -21.45
CA ARG A 90 -2.95 5.70 -20.31
C ARG A 90 -4.31 6.27 -19.94
N LEU A 91 -5.07 6.76 -20.93
CA LEU A 91 -6.40 7.32 -20.71
C LEU A 91 -7.36 6.28 -20.13
N ASP A 92 -7.36 5.08 -20.71
CA ASP A 92 -8.20 3.97 -20.27
C ASP A 92 -7.88 3.59 -18.83
N PHE A 93 -6.60 3.40 -18.51
CA PHE A 93 -6.17 3.06 -17.15
C PHE A 93 -6.66 4.09 -16.12
N TRP A 94 -6.36 5.38 -16.33
CA TRP A 94 -6.67 6.42 -15.34
C TRP A 94 -8.17 6.68 -15.20
N SER A 95 -8.98 6.41 -16.23
CA SER A 95 -10.44 6.48 -16.14
C SER A 95 -11.03 5.50 -15.10
N THR A 96 -10.35 4.37 -14.90
CA THR A 96 -10.78 3.32 -13.95
C THR A 96 -10.43 3.65 -12.50
N ILE A 97 -9.37 4.42 -12.27
CA ILE A 97 -8.87 4.71 -10.92
C ILE A 97 -9.75 5.75 -10.25
N LYS A 98 -10.21 5.44 -9.04
CA LYS A 98 -11.00 6.35 -8.21
C LYS A 98 -10.21 6.77 -6.96
N PRO A 99 -10.21 8.06 -6.60
CA PRO A 99 -9.73 8.55 -5.32
C PRO A 99 -10.19 7.73 -4.11
N ALA A 100 -9.28 7.56 -3.17
CA ALA A 100 -9.44 6.70 -2.02
C ALA A 100 -8.69 7.21 -0.79
N HIS A 101 -9.33 7.16 0.38
CA HIS A 101 -8.62 7.21 1.65
C HIS A 101 -7.82 5.92 1.85
N PHE A 102 -6.52 6.08 1.99
CA PHE A 102 -5.60 4.96 2.18
C PHE A 102 -5.19 4.80 3.64
N GLY A 103 -5.16 3.57 4.13
CA GLY A 103 -4.62 3.22 5.44
C GLY A 103 -3.92 1.85 5.40
N MET A 104 -2.94 1.68 6.28
CA MET A 104 -2.21 0.42 6.40
C MET A 104 -2.23 -0.07 7.84
N LYS A 105 -2.42 -1.38 7.98
CA LYS A 105 -2.36 -2.10 9.25
C LYS A 105 -1.36 -3.24 9.12
N ILE A 106 -0.66 -3.49 10.21
CA ILE A 106 0.12 -4.71 10.37
C ILE A 106 -0.82 -5.78 10.93
N ALA A 107 -0.71 -7.02 10.45
CA ALA A 107 -1.63 -8.08 10.84
C ALA A 107 -0.91 -9.37 11.22
N SER A 108 -1.52 -10.13 12.12
CA SER A 108 -1.13 -11.49 12.47
C SER A 108 -2.36 -12.35 12.77
N LYS A 109 -2.22 -13.67 12.65
CA LYS A 109 -3.24 -14.62 13.10
C LYS A 109 -3.43 -14.60 14.61
N HIS A 110 -2.36 -14.34 15.37
CA HIS A 110 -2.38 -14.39 16.82
C HIS A 110 -2.44 -13.00 17.43
N LEU A 111 -3.36 -12.79 18.37
CA LEU A 111 -3.49 -11.52 19.08
C LEU A 111 -2.26 -11.19 19.95
N SER A 112 -1.54 -12.21 20.44
CA SER A 112 -0.26 -12.04 21.14
C SER A 112 0.78 -11.27 20.32
N ASP A 113 0.82 -11.51 19.01
CA ASP A 113 1.81 -10.90 18.13
C ASP A 113 1.54 -9.40 17.97
N ILE A 114 0.26 -9.00 18.05
CA ILE A 114 -0.15 -7.59 18.05
C ILE A 114 0.44 -6.86 19.26
N PHE A 115 0.37 -7.47 20.44
CA PHE A 115 1.00 -6.90 21.64
C PHE A 115 2.53 -6.85 21.50
N GLY A 116 3.13 -7.85 20.86
CA GLY A 116 4.54 -7.82 20.46
C GLY A 116 4.87 -6.61 19.58
N PHE A 117 4.10 -6.37 18.52
CA PHE A 117 4.32 -5.25 17.59
C PHE A 117 4.22 -3.90 18.29
N ILE A 118 3.22 -3.74 19.17
CA ILE A 118 3.03 -2.53 19.97
C ILE A 118 4.22 -2.32 20.90
N THR A 119 4.69 -3.38 21.57
CA THR A 119 5.81 -3.33 22.51
C THR A 119 7.11 -2.93 21.80
N VAL A 120 7.44 -3.57 20.68
CA VAL A 120 8.61 -3.22 19.86
C VAL A 120 8.50 -1.80 19.32
N GLY A 121 7.32 -1.41 18.81
CA GLY A 121 7.05 -0.05 18.36
C GLY A 121 7.23 1.00 19.46
N PHE A 122 6.81 0.70 20.69
CA PHE A 122 7.02 1.55 21.85
C PHE A 122 8.51 1.72 22.19
N PHE A 123 9.29 0.63 22.23
CA PHE A 123 10.73 0.71 22.46
C PHE A 123 11.43 1.54 21.39
N ILE A 124 11.16 1.27 20.12
CA ILE A 124 11.75 2.03 19.02
C ILE A 124 11.33 3.51 19.10
N GLY A 125 10.04 3.79 19.27
CA GLY A 125 9.51 5.16 19.30
C GLY A 125 9.98 6.01 20.49
N THR A 126 10.30 5.38 21.62
CA THR A 126 10.78 6.08 22.82
C THR A 126 12.31 6.20 22.83
N LEU A 127 13.02 5.09 22.64
CA LEU A 127 14.48 5.04 22.72
C LEU A 127 15.16 5.74 21.52
N SER A 128 14.51 5.80 20.36
CA SER A 128 15.09 6.49 19.19
C SER A 128 15.25 8.01 19.36
N LYS A 129 14.57 8.62 20.35
CA LYS A 129 14.56 10.08 20.55
C LYS A 129 15.86 10.63 21.14
N PHE A 130 16.68 9.80 21.77
CA PHE A 130 17.93 10.23 22.43
C PHE A 130 19.11 9.36 22.01
N SER A 131 20.33 9.91 22.11
CA SER A 131 21.57 9.28 21.61
C SER A 131 21.86 7.92 22.25
N LEU A 132 21.73 7.81 23.58
CA LEU A 132 21.93 6.55 24.31
C LEU A 132 20.92 5.48 23.89
N GLY A 133 19.65 5.85 23.71
CA GLY A 133 18.61 4.91 23.30
C GLY A 133 18.81 4.41 21.88
N ARG A 134 19.20 5.28 20.95
CA ARG A 134 19.62 4.87 19.59
C ARG A 134 20.80 3.91 19.63
N TRP A 135 21.82 4.21 20.44
CA TRP A 135 22.96 3.32 20.63
C TRP A 135 22.51 1.95 21.15
N LEU A 136 21.60 1.93 22.14
CA LEU A 136 21.09 0.71 22.75
C LEU A 136 20.28 -0.15 21.77
N LEU A 137 19.38 0.47 20.99
CA LEU A 137 18.61 -0.18 19.93
C LEU A 137 19.51 -0.82 18.86
N LEU A 138 20.57 -0.12 18.45
CA LEU A 138 21.53 -0.60 17.45
C LEU A 138 22.50 -1.66 18.01
N LYS A 139 22.89 -1.53 19.28
CA LYS A 139 23.84 -2.46 19.92
C LYS A 139 23.16 -3.77 20.33
N PHE A 140 21.87 -3.76 20.69
CA PHE A 140 21.14 -4.95 21.14
C PHE A 140 19.78 -5.10 20.46
N PRO A 141 19.73 -5.16 19.11
CA PRO A 141 18.46 -5.21 18.37
C PRO A 141 17.60 -6.42 18.79
N GLU A 142 18.22 -7.56 19.11
CA GLU A 142 17.52 -8.79 19.53
C GLU A 142 16.72 -8.58 20.82
N VAL A 143 17.25 -7.80 21.77
CA VAL A 143 16.56 -7.50 23.03
C VAL A 143 15.36 -6.60 22.78
N PHE A 144 15.55 -5.51 22.05
CA PHE A 144 14.50 -4.50 21.84
C PHE A 144 13.49 -4.83 20.74
N SER A 145 13.74 -5.92 20.00
CA SER A 145 12.83 -6.46 18.99
C SER A 145 12.20 -7.80 19.40
N LEU A 146 12.41 -8.26 20.64
CA LEU A 146 11.93 -9.56 21.12
C LEU A 146 12.41 -10.73 20.22
N GLY A 147 13.63 -10.64 19.71
CA GLY A 147 14.27 -11.62 18.84
C GLY A 147 13.85 -11.54 17.37
N TRP A 148 13.03 -10.55 16.96
CA TRP A 148 12.64 -10.39 15.56
C TRP A 148 13.75 -9.83 14.67
N PHE A 149 14.62 -8.99 15.21
CA PHE A 149 15.77 -8.42 14.51
C PHE A 149 17.07 -8.86 15.17
N ARG A 150 18.04 -9.25 14.33
CA ARG A 150 19.40 -9.58 14.73
C ARG A 150 20.42 -8.88 13.85
N LYS A 151 21.64 -8.69 14.35
CA LYS A 151 22.68 -7.89 13.66
C LYS A 151 23.11 -8.46 12.30
N GLY A 152 22.99 -9.76 12.09
CA GLY A 152 23.29 -10.42 10.82
C GLY A 152 22.12 -10.46 9.84
N GLY A 153 20.92 -9.98 10.21
CA GLY A 153 19.71 -10.19 9.41
C GLY A 153 19.27 -11.67 9.38
N PRO A 154 18.27 -12.02 8.55
CA PRO A 154 17.87 -13.41 8.34
C PRO A 154 18.94 -14.19 7.53
N THR A 155 19.00 -15.52 7.68
CA THR A 155 19.89 -16.36 6.85
C THR A 155 19.32 -16.55 5.45
N GLU A 156 20.14 -16.98 4.50
CA GLU A 156 19.67 -17.26 3.13
C GLU A 156 18.58 -18.34 3.10
N GLU A 157 18.68 -19.36 3.95
CA GLU A 157 17.66 -20.42 4.05
C GLU A 157 16.35 -19.88 4.63
N GLU A 158 16.42 -18.98 5.62
CA GLU A 158 15.23 -18.32 6.15
C GLU A 158 14.57 -17.43 5.11
N ILE A 159 15.35 -16.68 4.33
CA ILE A 159 14.85 -15.87 3.21
C ILE A 159 14.19 -16.78 2.17
N ALA A 160 14.86 -17.87 1.76
CA ALA A 160 14.34 -18.80 0.76
C ALA A 160 13.06 -19.53 1.21
N ALA A 161 12.94 -19.82 2.50
CA ALA A 161 11.75 -20.46 3.07
C ALA A 161 10.61 -19.47 3.40
N SER A 162 10.85 -18.16 3.29
CA SER A 162 9.89 -17.13 3.65
C SER A 162 9.03 -16.69 2.45
N SER A 163 7.80 -16.26 2.77
CA SER A 163 6.87 -15.69 1.79
C SER A 163 6.03 -14.61 2.44
N PHE A 164 5.54 -13.67 1.64
CA PHE A 164 4.65 -12.62 2.13
C PHE A 164 3.23 -12.82 1.63
N LYS A 165 2.29 -12.31 2.42
CA LYS A 165 0.88 -12.12 2.03
C LYS A 165 0.46 -10.74 2.48
N MET A 166 -0.13 -10.00 1.55
CA MET A 166 -0.71 -8.70 1.83
C MET A 166 -2.15 -8.69 1.33
N TRP A 167 -3.08 -8.22 2.15
CA TRP A 167 -4.48 -8.08 1.76
C TRP A 167 -4.81 -6.63 1.51
N PHE A 168 -5.55 -6.34 0.45
CA PHE A 168 -6.16 -5.03 0.21
C PHE A 168 -7.66 -5.16 0.44
N VAL A 169 -8.17 -4.44 1.44
CA VAL A 169 -9.59 -4.39 1.75
C VAL A 169 -10.15 -3.08 1.23
N GLY A 170 -10.80 -3.14 0.07
CA GLY A 170 -11.50 -2.04 -0.59
C GLY A 170 -12.92 -1.90 -0.08
N ARG A 171 -13.29 -0.75 0.47
CA ARG A 171 -14.70 -0.42 0.79
C ARG A 171 -15.17 0.76 -0.02
N GLY A 172 -16.33 0.61 -0.63
CA GLY A 172 -16.92 1.63 -1.49
C GLY A 172 -18.42 1.42 -1.60
N PHE A 173 -19.00 1.93 -2.68
CA PHE A 173 -20.45 2.07 -2.77
C PHE A 173 -20.96 1.63 -4.15
N SER A 174 -22.12 0.99 -4.19
CA SER A 174 -22.70 0.41 -5.40
C SER A 174 -23.38 1.44 -6.32
N ARG A 175 -23.85 2.57 -5.75
CA ARG A 175 -24.59 3.64 -6.46
C ARG A 175 -24.09 4.99 -6.01
N ARG A 176 -24.25 6.06 -6.80
CA ARG A 176 -23.91 7.44 -6.39
C ARG A 176 -24.57 7.79 -5.06
N ILE A 177 -23.82 8.44 -4.17
CA ILE A 177 -24.34 9.01 -2.92
C ILE A 177 -23.98 10.48 -2.89
N ASP A 178 -24.95 11.28 -2.51
CA ASP A 178 -24.87 12.73 -2.46
C ASP A 178 -24.73 13.25 -1.02
N ARG A 179 -24.59 12.33 -0.04
CA ARG A 179 -24.42 12.64 1.39
C ARG A 179 -23.28 11.87 2.00
N GLU A 180 -22.57 12.50 2.94
CA GLU A 180 -21.39 11.95 3.62
C GLU A 180 -21.72 10.94 4.73
N ASP A 181 -22.97 10.83 5.17
CA ASP A 181 -23.41 10.00 6.29
C ASP A 181 -23.70 8.54 5.89
N VAL A 182 -23.65 8.21 4.60
CA VAL A 182 -23.95 6.87 4.10
C VAL A 182 -22.74 5.94 4.28
N LYS A 183 -22.98 4.74 4.80
CA LYS A 183 -21.95 3.71 4.97
C LYS A 183 -21.67 2.97 3.65
N PRO A 184 -20.42 2.57 3.38
CA PRO A 184 -20.08 1.72 2.23
C PRO A 184 -20.89 0.42 2.19
N ASP A 185 -21.54 0.13 1.06
CA ASP A 185 -22.33 -1.08 0.82
C ASP A 185 -21.62 -2.07 -0.13
N VAL A 186 -20.36 -1.82 -0.50
CA VAL A 186 -19.54 -2.73 -1.29
C VAL A 186 -18.20 -2.96 -0.60
N GLU A 187 -17.78 -4.22 -0.53
CA GLU A 187 -16.46 -4.61 -0.08
C GLU A 187 -15.80 -5.53 -1.11
N ILE A 188 -14.58 -5.20 -1.51
CA ILE A 188 -13.69 -6.04 -2.30
C ILE A 188 -12.46 -6.37 -1.46
N ILE A 189 -12.06 -7.62 -1.44
CA ILE A 189 -10.82 -8.07 -0.82
C ILE A 189 -9.96 -8.66 -1.92
N THR A 190 -8.79 -8.09 -2.13
CA THR A 190 -7.75 -8.67 -2.97
C THR A 190 -6.54 -9.06 -2.11
N ARG A 191 -5.68 -9.90 -2.67
CA ARG A 191 -4.52 -10.45 -1.99
C ARG A 191 -3.33 -10.44 -2.93
N LEU A 192 -2.22 -9.91 -2.43
CA LEU A 192 -0.90 -10.00 -3.01
C LEU A 192 -0.12 -11.11 -2.29
N LYS A 193 0.61 -11.93 -3.03
CA LYS A 193 1.56 -12.90 -2.46
C LYS A 193 2.87 -12.82 -3.23
N GLY A 194 3.95 -13.21 -2.57
CA GLY A 194 5.24 -13.36 -3.22
C GLY A 194 6.26 -14.05 -2.32
N PRO A 195 7.52 -14.07 -2.74
CA PRO A 195 8.63 -14.59 -1.94
C PRO A 195 8.86 -13.71 -0.69
N GLU A 196 10.02 -13.79 -0.04
CA GLU A 196 10.31 -12.93 1.11
C GLU A 196 10.11 -11.43 0.78
N PHE A 197 9.50 -10.67 1.69
CA PHE A 197 9.02 -9.31 1.44
C PHE A 197 10.13 -8.27 1.34
N GLY A 198 11.08 -8.31 2.27
CA GLY A 198 12.05 -7.25 2.51
C GLY A 198 13.19 -7.21 1.50
N TYR A 199 13.74 -8.36 1.16
CA TYR A 199 14.90 -8.51 0.28
C TYR A 199 14.47 -8.94 -1.12
N VAL A 200 13.79 -10.08 -1.26
CA VAL A 200 13.52 -10.67 -2.57
C VAL A 200 12.47 -9.86 -3.34
N SER A 201 11.28 -9.70 -2.77
CA SER A 201 10.16 -9.04 -3.43
C SER A 201 10.46 -7.56 -3.70
N THR A 202 11.07 -6.87 -2.74
CA THR A 202 11.46 -5.46 -2.92
C THR A 202 12.51 -5.30 -4.03
N SER A 203 13.48 -6.22 -4.13
CA SER A 203 14.46 -6.20 -5.24
C SER A 203 13.79 -6.45 -6.59
N ILE A 204 12.87 -7.41 -6.68
CA ILE A 204 12.09 -7.67 -7.89
C ILE A 204 11.34 -6.39 -8.30
N ILE A 205 10.61 -5.75 -7.38
CA ILE A 205 9.85 -4.52 -7.67
C ILE A 205 10.77 -3.42 -8.17
N LEU A 206 11.91 -3.19 -7.52
CA LEU A 206 12.85 -2.14 -7.90
C LEU A 206 13.44 -2.38 -9.29
N ILE A 207 13.84 -3.63 -9.59
CA ILE A 207 14.39 -4.00 -10.89
C ILE A 207 13.34 -3.84 -11.99
N GLN A 208 12.10 -4.29 -11.77
CA GLN A 208 11.05 -4.15 -12.79
C GLN A 208 10.73 -2.68 -13.07
N CYS A 209 10.66 -1.83 -12.03
CA CYS A 209 10.53 -0.38 -12.20
C CYS A 209 11.70 0.21 -13.02
N ALA A 210 12.94 -0.18 -12.71
CA ALA A 210 14.11 0.28 -13.44
C ALA A 210 14.11 -0.15 -14.91
N LEU A 211 13.68 -1.39 -15.19
CA LEU A 211 13.55 -1.90 -16.57
C LEU A 211 12.50 -1.14 -17.36
N ILE A 212 11.37 -0.76 -16.74
CA ILE A 212 10.36 0.10 -17.37
C ILE A 212 10.95 1.47 -17.69
N VAL A 213 11.63 2.11 -16.72
CA VAL A 213 12.28 3.41 -16.95
C VAL A 213 13.26 3.36 -18.10
N LEU A 214 14.05 2.27 -18.21
CA LEU A 214 15.04 2.09 -19.27
C LEU A 214 14.39 1.83 -20.64
N LYS A 215 13.40 0.94 -20.70
CA LYS A 215 12.84 0.43 -21.97
C LYS A 215 11.66 1.25 -22.50
N GLN A 216 10.86 1.83 -21.62
CA GLN A 216 9.64 2.58 -21.94
C GLN A 216 9.82 4.09 -21.69
N ARG A 217 11.07 4.60 -21.74
CA ARG A 217 11.38 5.99 -21.36
C ARG A 217 10.51 7.04 -22.06
N LYS A 218 10.18 6.82 -23.35
CA LYS A 218 9.37 7.74 -24.16
C LYS A 218 7.93 7.86 -23.66
N ASP A 219 7.44 6.84 -22.98
CA ASP A 219 6.06 6.74 -22.49
C ASP A 219 5.92 7.36 -21.10
N LEU A 220 7.05 7.63 -20.44
CA LEU A 220 7.10 8.19 -19.10
C LEU A 220 7.30 9.72 -19.13
N PRO A 221 6.91 10.44 -18.06
CA PRO A 221 7.05 11.90 -17.99
C PRO A 221 8.48 12.39 -18.23
N LYS A 222 8.63 13.58 -18.83
CA LYS A 222 9.94 14.15 -19.19
C LYS A 222 10.91 14.30 -18.01
N GLY A 223 10.39 14.57 -16.82
CA GLY A 223 11.16 14.66 -15.58
C GLY A 223 10.31 15.19 -14.43
N GLY A 224 10.86 15.14 -13.22
CA GLY A 224 10.19 15.56 -11.98
C GLY A 224 10.37 14.54 -10.86
N ILE A 225 9.76 14.83 -9.71
CA ILE A 225 9.72 13.94 -8.55
C ILE A 225 8.31 13.37 -8.48
N TYR A 226 8.17 12.09 -8.80
CA TYR A 226 6.88 11.42 -8.86
C TYR A 226 6.86 10.17 -7.99
N THR A 227 5.66 9.82 -7.52
CA THR A 227 5.43 8.56 -6.83
C THR A 227 5.40 7.41 -7.85
N PRO A 228 5.81 6.20 -7.47
CA PRO A 228 5.73 5.04 -8.37
C PRO A 228 4.30 4.80 -8.88
N GLY A 229 3.29 5.05 -8.04
CA GLY A 229 1.89 4.85 -8.42
C GLY A 229 1.43 5.70 -9.60
N ILE A 230 1.85 6.98 -9.70
CA ILE A 230 1.44 7.85 -10.81
C ILE A 230 2.24 7.57 -12.09
N VAL A 231 3.46 7.05 -11.97
CA VAL A 231 4.34 6.79 -13.12
C VAL A 231 4.06 5.42 -13.74
N PHE A 232 3.98 4.38 -12.92
CA PHE A 232 3.92 3.00 -13.40
C PHE A 232 2.50 2.45 -13.51
N GLY A 233 1.48 3.17 -13.04
CA GLY A 233 0.08 2.77 -13.14
C GLY A 233 -0.32 2.24 -14.53
N PRO A 234 -0.15 3.04 -15.62
CA PRO A 234 -0.56 2.63 -16.96
C PRO A 234 0.46 1.73 -17.69
N THR A 235 1.47 1.21 -16.99
CA THR A 235 2.54 0.38 -17.58
C THR A 235 2.28 -1.10 -17.35
N ASP A 236 3.11 -1.94 -17.95
CA ASP A 236 3.06 -3.41 -17.78
C ASP A 236 3.71 -3.90 -16.47
N LEU A 237 3.86 -3.03 -15.46
CA LEU A 237 4.51 -3.38 -14.20
C LEU A 237 3.79 -4.53 -13.51
N GLN A 238 2.46 -4.57 -13.52
CA GLN A 238 1.72 -5.63 -12.84
C GLN A 238 2.01 -7.00 -13.48
N GLU A 239 1.96 -7.12 -14.81
CA GLU A 239 2.28 -8.39 -15.49
C GLU A 239 3.72 -8.81 -15.22
N ARG A 240 4.68 -7.88 -15.28
CA ARG A 240 6.09 -8.16 -14.97
C ARG A 240 6.28 -8.69 -13.55
N LEU A 241 5.58 -8.11 -12.57
CA LEU A 241 5.65 -8.60 -11.19
C LEU A 241 5.06 -10.03 -11.08
N GLN A 242 3.99 -10.32 -11.82
CA GLN A 242 3.41 -11.67 -11.89
C GLN A 242 4.37 -12.69 -12.49
N GLU A 243 5.01 -12.36 -13.61
CA GLU A 243 6.03 -13.21 -14.25
C GLU A 243 7.24 -13.46 -13.34
N ASN A 244 7.50 -12.57 -12.40
CA ASN A 244 8.62 -12.66 -11.45
C ASN A 244 8.18 -13.13 -10.04
N GLY A 245 7.04 -13.81 -9.94
CA GLY A 245 6.64 -14.54 -8.71
C GLY A 245 5.84 -13.73 -7.70
N ILE A 246 5.30 -12.57 -8.06
CA ILE A 246 4.37 -11.79 -7.22
C ILE A 246 2.95 -11.91 -7.77
N SER A 247 2.08 -12.65 -7.09
CA SER A 247 0.71 -12.92 -7.56
C SER A 247 -0.33 -11.97 -6.97
N PHE A 248 -1.33 -11.62 -7.79
CA PHE A 248 -2.45 -10.76 -7.46
C PHE A 248 -3.76 -11.56 -7.60
N GLU A 249 -4.56 -11.62 -6.54
CA GLU A 249 -5.76 -12.46 -6.49
C GLU A 249 -6.95 -11.66 -5.95
N THR A 250 -8.12 -11.79 -6.57
CA THR A 250 -9.37 -11.34 -5.95
C THR A 250 -9.88 -12.44 -5.01
N VAL A 251 -9.97 -12.13 -3.72
CA VAL A 251 -10.42 -13.07 -2.68
C VAL A 251 -11.94 -13.05 -2.55
N SER A 252 -12.55 -11.87 -2.55
CA SER A 252 -14.01 -11.74 -2.46
C SER A 252 -14.48 -10.39 -2.96
N LYS A 253 -15.70 -10.33 -3.50
CA LYS A 253 -16.43 -9.09 -3.80
C LYS A 253 -17.86 -9.26 -3.33
N ASN A 254 -18.29 -8.43 -2.39
CA ASN A 254 -19.60 -8.56 -1.74
C ASN A 254 -20.30 -7.21 -1.67
N VAL A 255 -21.62 -7.23 -1.83
CA VAL A 255 -22.48 -6.12 -1.41
C VAL A 255 -22.80 -6.32 0.07
N VAL A 256 -22.34 -5.41 0.92
CA VAL A 256 -22.58 -5.40 2.35
C VAL A 256 -23.96 -4.77 2.56
N LYS A 257 -24.96 -5.61 2.86
CA LYS A 257 -26.31 -5.15 3.22
C LYS A 257 -26.34 -4.55 4.63
#